data_AF-A0AAV0K7Y7-F1
#
_entry.id   AF-A0AAV0K7Y7-F1
#
_cell.length_a   1.000
_cell.length_b   1.000
_cell.length_c   1.000
_cell.angle_alpha   90.00
_cell.angle_beta   90.00
_cell.angle_gamma   90.00
#
_symmetry.space_group_name_H-M   'P 1'
#
loop_
_entity.id
_entity.type
_entity.pdbx_description
1 polymer ?
#
loop_
_entity_poly.entity_id
_entity_poly.type
_entity_poly.pdbx_seq_one_letter_code
_entity_poly.pdbx_strand_id
1 'polypeptide(L)' 'MCVGSAMALSVIHCAVAAMVHCYDWKLENGEESVNMETTLGFNMALAKPLVCLPKLVCAESVFQSVEVSSL' A
#
# COMPACT_ATOMS: atom_id res chain seq x y z
N MET A 1 -25.22 -5.98 -6.98
CA MET A 1 -23.93 -6.60 -6.60
C MET A 1 -23.11 -6.80 -7.87
N CYS A 2 -21.83 -6.39 -7.88
CA CYS A 2 -20.98 -6.54 -9.08
C CYS A 2 -20.41 -7.97 -9.14
N VAL A 3 -20.40 -8.59 -10.32
CA VAL A 3 -19.87 -9.95 -10.52
C VAL A 3 -18.38 -10.02 -10.15
N GLY A 4 -17.64 -8.92 -10.34
CA GLY A 4 -16.23 -8.81 -9.99
C GLY A 4 -15.95 -8.54 -8.50
N SER A 5 -16.95 -8.35 -7.64
CA SER A 5 -16.73 -7.90 -6.25
C SER A 5 -15.87 -8.87 -5.43
N ALA A 6 -16.07 -10.19 -5.57
CA ALA A 6 -15.30 -11.18 -4.84
C ALA A 6 -13.82 -11.15 -5.24
N MET A 7 -13.55 -11.13 -6.55
CA MET A 7 -12.19 -11.04 -7.08
C MET A 7 -11.51 -9.73 -6.66
N ALA A 8 -12.21 -8.59 -6.79
CA ALA A 8 -11.69 -7.29 -6.40
C ALA A 8 -11.30 -7.26 -4.92
N LEU A 9 -12.11 -7.86 -4.05
CA LEU A 9 -11.81 -7.93 -2.62
C LEU A 9 -10.55 -8.74 -2.33
N SER A 10 -10.36 -9.90 -2.99
CA SER A 10 -9.13 -10.69 -2.86
C SER A 10 -7.89 -9.91 -3.31
N VAL A 11 -7.98 -9.22 -4.45
CA VAL A 11 -6.87 -8.40 -4.98
C VAL A 11 -6.52 -7.27 -4.01
N ILE A 12 -7.53 -6.54 -3.53
CA ILE A 12 -7.33 -5.42 -2.59
C ILE A 12 -6.73 -5.92 -1.28
N HIS A 13 -7.21 -7.04 -0.73
CA HIS A 13 -6.66 -7.61 0.50
C HIS A 13 -5.19 -7.98 0.36
N CYS A 14 -4.82 -8.72 -0.69
CA CYS A 14 -3.42 -9.11 -0.89
C CYS A 14 -2.52 -7.89 -1.12
N ALA A 15 -2.97 -6.91 -1.91
CA ALA A 15 -2.21 -5.69 -2.16
C ALA A 15 -2.00 -4.88 -0.88
N VAL A 16 -3.05 -4.66 -0.08
CA VAL A 16 -2.97 -3.92 1.18
C VAL A 16 -2.11 -4.66 2.20
N ALA A 17 -2.24 -5.99 2.32
CA ALA A 17 -1.40 -6.79 3.20
C ALA A 17 0.09 -6.63 2.85
N ALA A 18 0.45 -6.73 1.57
CA ALA A 18 1.83 -6.53 1.12
C ALA A 18 2.34 -5.10 1.41
N MET A 19 1.50 -4.07 1.20
CA MET A 19 1.87 -2.68 1.45
C MET A 19 2.10 -2.38 2.94
N VAL A 20 1.26 -2.91 3.83
CA VAL A 20 1.34 -2.62 5.28
C VAL A 20 2.37 -3.49 5.99
N HIS A 21 2.57 -4.74 5.55
CA HIS A 21 3.54 -5.63 6.21
C HIS A 21 4.98 -5.42 5.77
N CYS A 22 5.21 -5.04 4.52
CA CYS A 22 6.57 -4.94 3.99
C CYS A 22 7.14 -3.52 4.01
N TYR A 23 6.31 -2.49 4.24
CA TYR A 23 6.73 -1.10 4.08
C TYR A 23 6.22 -0.18 5.20
N ASP A 24 7.14 0.64 5.69
CA ASP A 24 6.84 1.84 6.45
C ASP A 24 6.64 2.99 5.46
N TRP A 25 5.57 3.74 5.63
CA TRP A 25 5.21 4.82 4.72
C TRP A 25 5.50 6.17 5.35
N LYS A 26 6.15 7.05 4.59
CA LYS A 26 6.33 8.47 4.95
C LYS A 26 5.71 9.35 3.87
N LEU A 27 5.11 10.47 4.27
CA LEU A 27 4.65 11.48 3.33
C LEU A 27 5.84 12.23 2.73
N GLU A 28 5.66 12.70 1.50
CA GLU A 28 6.62 13.60 0.86
C GLU A 28 6.79 14.88 1.70
N ASN A 29 7.97 15.48 1.66
CA ASN A 29 8.27 16.78 2.29
C ASN A 29 8.04 16.88 3.81
N GLY A 30 7.91 15.74 4.50
CA GLY A 30 7.73 15.70 5.94
C GLY A 30 6.34 16.18 6.41
N GLU A 31 5.35 16.15 5.53
CA GLU A 31 3.96 16.42 5.91
C GLU A 31 3.50 15.44 7.01
N GLU A 32 2.71 15.94 7.97
CA GLU A 32 2.16 15.14 9.07
C GLU A 32 0.72 14.68 8.81
N SER A 33 0.06 15.22 7.77
CA SER A 33 -1.35 14.95 7.49
C SER A 33 -1.63 14.87 5.99
N VAL A 34 -2.60 14.05 5.63
CA VAL A 34 -3.03 13.83 4.24
C VAL A 34 -4.30 14.62 3.95
N ASN A 35 -4.36 15.30 2.80
CA ASN A 35 -5.62 15.88 2.33
C ASN A 35 -6.57 14.76 1.84
N MET A 36 -7.74 14.65 2.48
CA MET A 36 -8.78 13.67 2.14
C MET A 36 -9.96 14.27 1.36
N GLU A 37 -9.86 15.52 0.90
CA GLU A 37 -10.86 16.12 0.01
C GLU A 37 -10.97 15.31 -1.29
N THR A 38 -12.18 15.20 -1.83
CA THR A 38 -12.46 14.43 -3.05
C THR A 38 -12.73 15.34 -4.23
N THR A 39 -12.28 14.95 -5.42
CA THR A 39 -12.66 15.60 -6.67
C THR A 39 -14.04 15.14 -7.14
N LEU A 40 -14.82 16.04 -7.74
CA LEU A 40 -16.06 15.67 -8.44
C LEU A 40 -15.74 14.82 -9.69
N GLY A 41 -16.34 13.64 -9.79
CA GLY A 41 -16.17 12.77 -10.95
C GLY A 41 -16.86 11.42 -10.79
N PHE A 42 -16.71 10.56 -11.80
CA PHE A 42 -17.25 9.20 -11.79
C PHE A 42 -16.60 8.31 -10.72
N ASN A 43 -15.35 8.63 -10.36
CA ASN A 43 -14.58 7.93 -9.32
C ASN A 43 -14.38 8.86 -8.12
N MET A 44 -14.26 8.28 -6.93
CA MET A 44 -13.86 9.01 -5.71
C MET A 44 -12.34 9.24 -5.69
N ALA A 45 -11.84 10.08 -6.60
CA ALA A 45 -10.43 10.47 -6.63
C ALA A 45 -10.15 11.56 -5.58
N LEU A 46 -8.96 11.54 -4.97
CA LEU A 46 -8.50 12.61 -4.08
C LEU A 46 -8.32 13.92 -4.86
N ALA A 47 -8.63 15.05 -4.23
CA ALA A 47 -8.44 16.40 -4.77
C ALA A 47 -6.97 16.74 -4.96
N LYS A 48 -6.10 16.18 -4.10
CA LYS A 48 -4.64 16.26 -4.23
C LYS A 48 -4.08 14.84 -4.30
N PRO A 49 -3.12 14.56 -5.19
CA PRO A 49 -2.47 13.26 -5.22
C PRO A 49 -1.82 12.94 -3.88
N LEU A 50 -2.04 11.72 -3.36
CA LEU A 50 -1.31 11.21 -2.21
C LEU A 50 0.06 10.71 -2.68
N VAL A 51 1.14 11.37 -2.26
CA VAL A 51 2.51 10.94 -2.56
C VAL A 51 3.17 10.41 -1.29
N CYS A 52 3.49 9.11 -1.30
CA CYS A 52 4.14 8.42 -0.19
C CYS A 52 5.44 7.77 -0.64
N LEU A 53 6.44 7.79 0.23
CA LEU A 53 7.74 7.16 0.01
C LEU A 53 7.80 5.85 0.81
N PRO A 54 7.80 4.67 0.15
CA PRO A 54 7.88 3.39 0.84
C PRO A 54 9.30 3.16 1.34
N LYS A 55 9.43 2.78 2.62
CA LYS A 55 10.66 2.27 3.21
C LYS A 55 10.48 0.81 3.52
N LEU A 56 11.33 -0.04 2.95
CA LEU A 56 11.32 -1.47 3.26
C LEU A 56 11.50 -1.66 4.76
N VAL A 57 10.50 -2.27 5.37
CA VAL A 57 10.66 -2.88 6.69
C VAL A 57 11.24 -4.24 6.40
N CYS A 58 12.51 -4.44 6.78
CA CYS A 58 13.08 -5.77 6.76
C CYS A 58 12.27 -6.59 7.77
N ALA A 59 11.27 -7.35 7.30
CA ALA A 59 10.67 -8.38 8.12
C ALA A 59 11.81 -9.35 8.42
N GLU A 60 12.20 -9.46 9.69
CA GLU A 60 13.31 -10.27 10.17
C GLU A 60 13.29 -11.71 9.59
N SER A 61 12.09 -12.20 9.23
CA SER A 61 11.84 -13.50 8.60
C SER A 61 12.17 -13.63 7.11
N VAL A 62 12.22 -12.53 6.33
CA VAL A 62 12.48 -12.58 4.88
C VAL A 62 13.99 -12.68 4.58
N PHE A 63 14.84 -12.04 5.38
CA PHE A 63 16.29 -12.16 5.24
C PHE A 63 16.78 -13.59 5.53
N GLN A 64 16.24 -14.23 6.58
CA GLN A 64 16.57 -15.62 6.91
C GLN A 64 16.14 -16.63 5.83
N SER A 65 15.09 -16.33 5.05
CA SER A 65 14.66 -17.23 3.97
C SER A 65 15.51 -17.09 2.70
N VAL A 66 16.09 -15.92 2.45
CA VAL A 66 17.00 -15.69 1.31
C VAL A 66 18.38 -16.31 1.57
N GLU A 67 18.89 -16.26 2.80
CA GLU A 67 20.20 -16.85 3.15
C GLU A 67 20.19 -18.39 3.19
N VAL A 68 19.04 -19.03 3.45
CA VAL A 68 18.92 -20.51 3.53
C VAL A 68 18.70 -21.16 2.15
N SER A 69 18.36 -20.41 1.11
CA SER A 69 18.23 -20.93 -0.27
C SER A 69 19.54 -20.91 -1.08
N SER A 70 20.61 -20.33 -0.55
CA SER A 70 21.94 -20.26 -1.20
C SER A 70 23.01 -21.14 -0.56
N LEU A 71 22.63 -22.13 0.26
CA LEU A 71 23.49 -23.21 0.76
C LEU A 71 22.90 -24.58 0.45
#